data_AF-A0A353CSY0-F1
#
_entry.id   AF-A0A353CSY0-F1
#
_cell.length_a   1.000
_cell.length_b   1.000
_cell.length_c   1.000
_cell.angle_alpha   90.00
_cell.angle_beta   90.00
_cell.angle_gamma   90.00
#
_symmetry.space_group_name_H-M   'P 1'
#
loop_
_entity.id
_entity.type
_entity.pdbx_description
1 polymer ?
#
loop_
_entity_poly.entity_id
_entity_poly.type
_entity_poly.pdbx_seq_one_letter_code
_entity_poly.pdbx_strand_id
1 'polypeptide(L)'
;MTAKISAERPANEPNLTYAPGSPERAAIKAKLEELKASPTEVPLFIGGAEVRTGRTGRITAPHDHKQELGRYHRASAAEVDAAIEAAAGARRTWG
;
A
#
# COMPACT_ATOMS: atom_id res chain seq x y z
N MET A 1 -19.35 29.98 18.26
CA MET A 1 -19.67 28.55 18.46
C MET A 1 -18.53 27.92 19.22
N THR A 2 -18.77 27.42 20.42
CA THR A 2 -17.73 26.76 21.24
C THR A 2 -18.01 25.26 21.25
N ALA A 3 -17.52 24.55 20.23
CA ALA A 3 -17.61 23.10 20.18
C ALA A 3 -16.40 22.49 20.88
N LYS A 4 -16.63 21.63 21.88
CA LYS A 4 -15.59 20.71 22.39
C LYS A 4 -15.61 19.48 21.51
N ILE A 5 -14.57 19.31 20.70
CA ILE A 5 -14.37 18.09 19.91
C ILE A 5 -13.72 17.05 20.83
N SER A 6 -14.36 15.89 20.98
CA SER A 6 -13.77 14.72 21.64
C SER A 6 -13.77 13.58 20.62
N ALA A 7 -12.59 13.04 20.34
CA ALA A 7 -12.48 11.75 19.64
C ALA A 7 -12.81 10.61 20.61
N GLU A 8 -13.20 9.46 20.06
CA GLU A 8 -13.30 8.23 20.84
C GLU A 8 -11.90 7.84 21.37
N ARG A 9 -11.86 7.29 22.58
CA ARG A 9 -10.60 6.80 23.13
C ARG A 9 -10.16 5.59 22.32
N PRO A 10 -8.93 5.57 21.77
CA PRO A 10 -8.46 4.43 21.01
C PRO A 10 -8.33 3.21 21.93
N ALA A 11 -8.71 2.05 21.41
CA ALA A 11 -8.43 0.75 22.00
C ALA A 11 -7.42 0.00 21.10
N ASN A 12 -6.65 -0.90 21.69
CA ASN A 12 -5.78 -1.78 20.91
C ASN A 12 -6.62 -2.68 19.99
N GLU A 13 -6.19 -2.83 18.74
CA GLU A 13 -6.81 -3.77 17.80
C GLU A 13 -6.66 -5.22 18.34
N PRO A 14 -7.74 -6.03 18.37
CA PRO A 14 -7.67 -7.40 18.83
C PRO A 14 -6.73 -8.27 17.97
N ASN A 15 -5.98 -9.16 18.63
CA ASN A 15 -5.21 -10.17 17.90
C ASN A 15 -6.11 -11.36 17.56
N LEU A 16 -6.19 -11.69 16.26
CA LEU A 16 -6.96 -12.84 15.79
C LEU A 16 -6.15 -14.14 15.93
N THR A 17 -6.83 -15.26 16.18
CA THR A 17 -6.16 -16.53 16.48
C THR A 17 -5.73 -17.31 15.24
N TYR A 18 -6.45 -17.15 14.11
CA TYR A 18 -6.27 -17.95 12.91
C TYR A 18 -6.31 -19.47 13.17
N ALA A 19 -7.12 -19.88 14.16
CA ALA A 19 -7.29 -21.27 14.54
C ALA A 19 -7.88 -22.13 13.38
N PRO A 20 -7.69 -23.46 13.38
CA PRO A 20 -8.39 -24.35 12.46
C PRO A 20 -9.90 -24.10 12.45
N GLY A 21 -10.47 -23.90 11.25
CA GLY A 21 -11.90 -23.63 11.05
C GLY A 21 -12.34 -22.18 11.25
N SER A 22 -11.47 -21.27 11.68
CA SER A 22 -11.86 -19.87 11.89
C SER A 22 -12.03 -19.11 10.56
N PRO A 23 -12.97 -18.15 10.49
CA PRO A 23 -13.23 -17.38 9.26
C PRO A 23 -12.02 -16.57 8.83
N GLU A 24 -11.25 -15.99 9.75
CA GLU A 24 -10.04 -15.24 9.42
C GLU A 24 -8.94 -16.12 8.82
N ARG A 25 -8.88 -17.41 9.21
CA ARG A 25 -7.95 -18.37 8.59
C ARG A 25 -8.38 -18.72 7.17
N ALA A 26 -9.68 -18.81 6.90
CA ALA A 26 -10.18 -19.00 5.54
C ALA A 26 -9.89 -17.77 4.67
N ALA A 27 -10.12 -16.58 5.20
CA ALA A 27 -9.87 -15.32 4.51
C ALA A 27 -8.39 -15.13 4.14
N ILE A 28 -7.46 -15.38 5.07
CA ILE A 28 -6.02 -15.24 4.77
C ILE A 28 -5.56 -16.26 3.72
N LYS A 29 -6.07 -17.50 3.75
CA LYS A 29 -5.75 -18.50 2.73
C LYS A 29 -6.24 -18.08 1.35
N ALA A 30 -7.49 -17.62 1.26
CA ALA A 30 -8.03 -17.13 0.00
C ALA A 30 -7.20 -15.97 -0.56
N LYS A 31 -6.81 -15.01 0.31
CA LYS A 31 -6.02 -13.86 -0.12
C LYS A 31 -4.60 -14.25 -0.54
N LEU A 32 -3.97 -15.21 0.13
CA LEU A 32 -2.66 -15.71 -0.26
C LEU A 32 -2.68 -16.34 -1.66
N GLU A 33 -3.69 -17.15 -1.97
CA GLU A 33 -3.83 -17.74 -3.31
C GLU A 33 -4.12 -16.68 -4.38
N GLU A 34 -4.99 -15.70 -4.08
CA GLU A 34 -5.26 -14.57 -4.96
C GLU A 34 -3.97 -13.78 -5.30
N LEU A 35 -3.18 -13.43 -4.28
CA LEU A 35 -1.97 -12.64 -4.46
C LEU A 35 -0.86 -13.39 -5.21
N LYS A 36 -0.77 -14.72 -5.05
CA LYS A 36 0.17 -15.54 -5.83
C LYS A 36 -0.25 -15.66 -7.29
N ALA A 37 -1.55 -15.74 -7.56
CA ALA A 37 -2.09 -15.91 -8.90
C ALA A 37 -2.13 -14.61 -9.71
N SER A 38 -2.16 -13.46 -9.06
CA SER A 38 -2.32 -12.14 -9.70
C SER A 38 -1.16 -11.20 -9.38
N PRO A 39 0.00 -11.30 -10.07
CA PRO A 39 1.09 -10.35 -9.92
C PRO A 39 0.63 -8.90 -10.15
N THR A 40 0.86 -8.03 -9.18
CA THR A 40 0.38 -6.64 -9.22
C THR A 40 1.41 -5.69 -9.83
N GLU A 41 1.00 -4.80 -10.73
CA GLU A 41 1.82 -3.66 -11.14
C GLU A 41 1.62 -2.49 -10.16
N VAL A 42 2.71 -2.00 -9.57
CA VAL A 42 2.72 -0.95 -8.55
C VAL A 42 3.27 0.33 -9.17
N PRO A 43 2.40 1.30 -9.53
CA PRO A 43 2.82 2.60 -10.02
C PRO A 43 3.37 3.48 -8.89
N LEU A 44 4.00 4.58 -9.28
CA LEU A 44 4.21 5.71 -8.37
C LEU A 44 2.88 6.47 -8.23
N PHE A 45 2.60 7.04 -7.08
CA PHE A 45 1.49 7.97 -6.89
C PHE A 45 2.03 9.35 -6.56
N ILE A 46 1.85 10.30 -7.47
CA ILE A 46 2.39 11.66 -7.37
C ILE A 46 1.24 12.65 -7.53
N GLY A 47 0.98 13.47 -6.50
CA GLY A 47 -0.14 14.44 -6.52
C GLY A 47 -1.52 13.80 -6.70
N GLY A 48 -1.69 12.53 -6.32
CA GLY A 48 -2.94 11.77 -6.50
C GLY A 48 -3.08 11.08 -7.86
N ALA A 49 -2.10 11.20 -8.76
CA ALA A 49 -2.11 10.53 -10.06
C ALA A 49 -1.17 9.31 -10.08
N GLU A 50 -1.58 8.26 -10.80
CA GLU A 50 -0.70 7.14 -11.13
C GLU A 50 0.35 7.57 -12.15
N VAL A 51 1.62 7.27 -11.86
CA VAL A 51 2.76 7.51 -12.75
C VAL A 51 3.47 6.19 -13.02
N ARG A 52 3.44 5.78 -14.30
CA ARG A 52 4.08 4.56 -14.81
C ARG A 52 5.33 4.91 -15.60
N THR A 53 6.49 4.63 -15.04
CA THR A 53 7.79 5.00 -15.63
C THR A 53 8.33 4.01 -16.65
N GLY A 54 7.70 2.83 -16.81
CA GLY A 54 8.21 1.69 -17.57
C GLY A 54 9.48 1.02 -17.01
N ARG A 55 10.29 1.73 -16.22
CA ARG A 55 11.48 1.21 -15.54
C ARG A 55 11.05 0.36 -14.34
N THR A 56 10.83 -0.93 -14.54
CA THR A 56 10.30 -1.79 -13.47
C THR A 56 11.36 -2.57 -12.71
N GLY A 57 11.04 -2.93 -11.47
CA GLY A 57 11.72 -3.95 -10.67
C GLY A 57 10.73 -5.02 -10.23
N ARG A 58 11.18 -6.26 -10.00
CA ARG A 58 10.30 -7.35 -9.55
C ARG A 58 10.08 -7.32 -8.05
N ILE A 59 8.88 -7.72 -7.64
CA ILE A 59 8.51 -8.07 -6.28
C ILE A 59 8.38 -9.59 -6.24
N THR A 60 9.18 -10.25 -5.42
CA THR A 60 9.19 -11.72 -5.32
C THR A 60 8.97 -12.15 -3.88
N ALA A 61 8.39 -13.34 -3.67
CA ALA A 61 8.29 -13.91 -2.33
C ALA A 61 9.70 -14.21 -1.78
N PRO A 62 10.07 -13.74 -0.56
CA PRO A 62 11.39 -14.02 -0.01
C PRO A 62 11.65 -15.51 0.30
N HIS A 63 10.59 -16.27 0.56
CA HIS A 63 10.67 -17.72 0.80
C HIS A 63 10.62 -18.56 -0.49
N ASP A 64 10.25 -17.93 -1.63
CA ASP A 64 10.27 -18.55 -2.95
C ASP A 64 10.55 -17.47 -4.00
N HIS A 65 11.82 -17.25 -4.32
CA HIS A 65 12.24 -16.20 -5.24
C HIS A 65 11.77 -16.39 -6.69
N LYS A 66 11.23 -17.59 -7.03
CA LYS A 66 10.63 -17.83 -8.35
C LYS A 66 9.19 -17.33 -8.42
N GLN A 67 8.51 -17.23 -7.28
CA GLN A 67 7.18 -16.66 -7.19
C GLN A 67 7.25 -15.13 -7.33
N GLU A 68 6.86 -14.63 -8.51
CA GLU A 68 6.65 -13.20 -8.74
C GLU A 68 5.29 -12.79 -8.14
N LEU A 69 5.29 -11.76 -7.29
CA LEU A 69 4.08 -11.19 -6.67
C LEU A 69 3.69 -9.86 -7.33
N GLY A 70 4.57 -9.30 -8.16
CA GLY A 70 4.30 -8.06 -8.86
C GLY A 70 5.55 -7.38 -9.40
N ARG A 71 5.36 -6.17 -9.92
CA ARG A 71 6.40 -5.28 -10.40
C ARG A 71 6.14 -3.87 -9.94
N TYR A 72 7.17 -3.14 -9.54
CA TYR A 72 7.04 -1.73 -9.18
C TYR A 72 7.77 -0.84 -10.17
N HIS A 73 7.25 0.37 -10.38
CA HIS A 73 7.91 1.40 -11.16
C HIS A 73 9.00 2.11 -10.35
N ARG A 74 10.18 2.26 -10.95
CA ARG A 74 11.31 2.97 -10.36
C ARG A 74 11.30 4.43 -10.78
N ALA A 75 11.38 5.30 -9.77
CA ALA A 75 11.53 6.75 -9.94
C ALA A 75 12.95 7.10 -10.43
N SER A 76 13.03 8.20 -11.18
CA SER A 76 14.24 8.96 -11.46
C SER A 76 14.14 10.33 -10.81
N ALA A 77 15.15 11.18 -11.01
CA ALA A 77 15.14 12.56 -10.51
C ALA A 77 13.86 13.31 -10.89
N ALA A 78 13.36 13.15 -12.12
CA ALA A 78 12.15 13.82 -12.58
C ALA A 78 10.90 13.46 -11.76
N GLU A 79 10.68 12.17 -11.46
CA GLU A 79 9.54 11.76 -10.63
C GLU A 79 9.71 12.17 -9.17
N VAL A 80 10.96 12.24 -8.67
CA VAL A 80 11.26 12.74 -7.33
C VAL A 80 10.93 14.23 -7.22
N ASP A 81 11.38 15.05 -8.17
CA ASP A 81 11.11 16.48 -8.20
C ASP A 81 9.59 16.76 -8.31
N ALA A 82 8.89 16.01 -9.17
CA ALA A 82 7.43 16.09 -9.29
C ALA A 82 6.72 15.75 -7.98
N ALA A 83 7.22 14.76 -7.22
CA ALA A 83 6.67 14.41 -5.91
C ALA A 83 6.91 15.50 -4.86
N ILE A 84 8.09 16.14 -4.87
CA ILE A 84 8.41 17.26 -4.00
C ILE A 84 7.45 18.43 -4.26
N GLU A 85 7.29 18.83 -5.52
CA GLU A 85 6.39 19.92 -5.90
C GLU A 85 4.93 19.62 -5.53
N ALA A 86 4.47 18.39 -5.77
CA ALA A 86 3.12 17.98 -5.41
C ALA A 86 2.89 18.06 -3.89
N ALA A 87 3.84 17.58 -3.09
CA ALA A 87 3.76 17.65 -1.63
C ALA A 87 3.81 19.11 -1.13
N ALA A 88 4.70 19.94 -1.68
CA ALA A 88 4.82 21.36 -1.34
C ALA A 88 3.53 22.13 -1.70
N GLY A 89 2.90 21.82 -2.83
CA GLY A 89 1.62 22.38 -3.24
C GLY A 89 0.48 22.02 -2.28
N ALA A 90 0.38 20.75 -1.88
CA ALA A 90 -0.65 20.27 -0.96
C ALA A 90 -0.50 20.81 0.47
N ARG A 91 0.72 21.23 0.86
CA ARG A 91 1.00 21.76 2.19
C ARG A 91 0.09 22.92 2.59
N ARG A 92 -0.29 23.81 1.68
CA ARG A 92 -1.10 25.00 2.00
C ARG A 92 -2.53 24.66 2.43
N THR A 93 -3.08 23.54 1.96
CA THR A 93 -4.46 23.13 2.21
C THR A 93 -4.59 22.09 3.31
N TRP A 94 -3.51 21.35 3.59
CA TRP A 94 -3.47 20.32 4.63
C TRP A 94 -2.81 20.79 5.93
N GLY A 95 -1.77 21.61 5.82
CA GLY A 95 -0.91 22.02 6.94
C GLY A 95 -1.44 23.20 7.74
#